data_AF-E0TBS1-F1
#
_entry.id   AF-E0TBS1-F1
#
_cell.length_a   1.000
_cell.length_b   1.000
_cell.length_c   1.000
_cell.angle_alpha   90.00
_cell.angle_beta   90.00
_cell.angle_gamma   90.00
#
_symmetry.space_group_name_H-M   'P 1'
#
loop_
_entity.id
_entity.type
_entity.pdbx_description
1 polymer ?
#
loop_
_entity_poly.entity_id
_entity_poly.type
_entity_poly.pdbx_seq_one_letter_code
_entity_poly.pdbx_strand_id
1 'polypeptide(L)'
;MRFGGPGGAILNMVLFLGVVVAVAYWLSPLSPQPNELLVTSFSANPYLNGLILLVLAVGIVYNFRQAVIIDPAIRWVRSFRASVDPSRTRLPRPPALIGAMARILLDADERGGRLTQASSRAILDSIGTRIDEGREFGRYAGNLLVFLGLLGTFWGLLQTVTDVSAVISSLGASTGGDSATAVTSLINNLNEPLSGMNTAFSSSLFGLGGSLILGFLDIQAGQAQNRFYSDLEDWLSGITESTTGSAGEGRAHFTASADLIEPLTQALTALAEAQNDSAAAVREEIRELGRTLLQGDDRRPRR
;
A
#
# COMPACT_ATOMS: atom_id res chain seq x y z
N MET A 1 9.80 -0.72 27.63
CA MET A 1 9.29 -1.20 26.32
C MET A 1 10.36 -1.01 25.28
N ARG A 2 10.83 -2.11 24.66
CA ARG A 2 11.81 -2.10 23.56
C ARG A 2 11.02 -2.20 22.26
N PHE A 3 11.03 -1.15 21.45
CA PHE A 3 10.52 -1.23 20.07
C PHE A 3 11.28 -2.34 19.33
N GLY A 4 10.56 -3.34 18.84
CA GLY A 4 11.15 -4.42 18.05
C GLY A 4 11.60 -3.87 16.70
N GLY A 5 12.87 -4.01 16.36
CA GLY A 5 13.34 -3.58 15.04
C GLY A 5 12.70 -4.42 13.91
N PRO A 6 12.51 -3.86 12.71
CA PRO A 6 12.03 -4.57 11.52
C PRO A 6 13.03 -5.63 11.02
N GLY A 7 14.18 -5.78 11.66
CA GLY A 7 15.27 -6.67 11.25
C GLY A 7 14.84 -8.13 11.05
N GLY A 8 13.87 -8.63 11.83
CA GLY A 8 13.34 -9.99 11.63
C GLY A 8 12.57 -10.14 10.30
N ALA A 9 11.72 -9.18 9.96
CA ALA A 9 10.98 -9.19 8.71
C ALA A 9 11.91 -9.01 7.50
N ILE A 10 12.85 -8.06 7.58
CA ILE A 10 13.85 -7.83 6.52
C ILE A 10 14.73 -9.06 6.32
N LEU A 11 15.16 -9.72 7.40
CA LEU A 11 15.93 -10.97 7.30
C LEU A 11 15.13 -12.08 6.60
N ASN A 12 13.86 -12.25 6.96
CA ASN A 12 12.99 -13.24 6.31
C ASN A 12 12.79 -12.95 4.82
N MET A 13 12.61 -11.67 4.45
CA MET A 13 12.53 -11.25 3.04
C MET A 13 13.81 -11.59 2.28
N VAL A 14 14.98 -11.25 2.84
CA VAL A 14 16.29 -11.52 2.21
C VAL A 14 16.54 -13.01 2.08
N LEU A 15 16.24 -13.79 3.12
CA LEU A 15 16.40 -15.25 3.12
C LEU A 15 15.50 -15.89 2.06
N PHE A 16 14.22 -15.51 2.03
CA PHE A 16 13.28 -16.00 1.03
C PHE A 16 13.71 -15.65 -0.39
N LEU A 17 14.13 -14.40 -0.63
CA LEU A 17 14.60 -13.97 -1.94
C LEU A 17 15.90 -14.70 -2.34
N GLY A 18 16.77 -14.98 -1.38
CA GLY A 18 17.96 -15.81 -1.57
C GLY A 18 17.59 -17.24 -2.03
N VAL A 19 16.57 -17.84 -1.43
CA VAL A 19 16.05 -19.16 -1.86
C VAL A 19 15.46 -19.08 -3.27
N VAL A 20 14.66 -18.05 -3.56
CA VAL A 20 14.07 -17.85 -4.90
C VAL A 20 15.15 -17.69 -5.97
N VAL A 21 16.18 -16.88 -5.70
CA VAL A 21 17.32 -16.70 -6.60
C VAL A 21 18.12 -18.00 -6.74
N ALA A 22 18.30 -18.77 -5.66
CA ALA A 22 18.97 -20.06 -5.72
C ALA A 22 18.19 -21.06 -6.59
N VAL A 23 16.86 -21.11 -6.46
CA VAL A 23 16.00 -21.94 -7.32
C VAL A 23 16.07 -21.48 -8.78
N ALA A 24 15.97 -20.17 -9.04
CA ALA A 24 16.09 -19.62 -10.39
C ALA A 24 17.48 -19.88 -11.00
N TYR A 25 18.53 -19.82 -10.20
CA TYR A 25 19.89 -20.17 -10.61
C TYR A 25 20.05 -21.66 -10.91
N TRP A 26 19.43 -22.53 -10.11
CA TRP A 26 19.46 -23.98 -10.32
C TRP A 26 18.69 -24.41 -11.57
N LEU A 27 17.65 -23.65 -11.96
CA LEU A 27 16.90 -23.83 -13.21
C LEU A 27 17.55 -23.13 -14.42
N SER A 28 18.48 -22.20 -14.19
CA SER A 28 19.18 -21.42 -15.22
C SER A 28 20.29 -22.25 -15.86
N PRO A 29 20.68 -21.97 -17.12
CA PRO A 29 21.80 -22.64 -17.82
C PRO A 29 23.16 -22.54 -17.11
N LEU A 30 23.28 -21.73 -16.04
CA LEU A 30 24.46 -21.64 -15.17
C LEU A 30 24.55 -22.76 -14.12
N SER A 31 23.53 -23.62 -14.03
CA SER A 31 23.46 -24.80 -13.17
C SER A 31 24.32 -25.97 -13.70
N PRO A 32 24.81 -26.88 -12.84
CA PRO A 32 25.55 -28.09 -13.26
C PRO A 32 24.79 -29.02 -14.22
N GLN A 33 23.47 -28.83 -14.41
CA GLN A 33 22.65 -29.49 -15.43
C GLN A 33 21.90 -28.41 -16.24
N PRO A 34 22.26 -28.16 -17.51
CA PRO A 34 21.66 -27.08 -18.29
C PRO A 34 20.24 -27.44 -18.72
N ASN A 35 19.25 -26.77 -18.13
CA ASN A 35 17.88 -26.78 -18.63
C ASN A 35 17.64 -25.47 -19.40
N GLU A 36 17.54 -25.55 -20.74
CA GLU A 36 17.25 -24.38 -21.59
C GLU A 36 15.80 -23.88 -21.45
N LEU A 37 14.98 -24.56 -20.65
CA LEU A 37 13.54 -24.28 -20.47
C LEU A 37 13.27 -22.82 -20.09
N LEU A 38 14.01 -22.25 -19.13
CA LEU A 38 13.81 -20.85 -18.74
C LEU A 38 14.15 -19.87 -19.86
N VAL A 39 15.23 -20.12 -20.60
CA VAL A 39 15.71 -19.22 -21.66
C VAL A 39 14.77 -19.29 -22.87
N THR A 40 14.40 -20.50 -23.28
CA THR A 40 13.48 -20.75 -24.39
C THR A 40 12.07 -20.23 -24.11
N SER A 41 11.56 -20.43 -22.89
CA SER A 41 10.29 -19.84 -22.44
C SER A 41 10.34 -18.31 -22.37
N PHE A 42 11.45 -17.72 -21.91
CA PHE A 42 11.59 -16.26 -21.83
C PHE A 42 11.65 -15.63 -23.22
N SER A 43 12.45 -16.22 -24.14
CA SER A 43 12.65 -15.71 -25.50
C SER A 43 11.42 -15.83 -26.40
N ALA A 44 10.42 -16.63 -26.03
CA ALA A 44 9.21 -16.80 -26.81
C ALA A 44 8.31 -15.54 -26.81
N ASN A 45 8.24 -14.82 -25.68
CA ASN A 45 7.52 -13.54 -25.60
C ASN A 45 8.33 -12.53 -24.77
N PRO A 46 9.41 -11.96 -25.37
CA PRO A 46 10.38 -11.16 -24.63
C PRO A 46 9.78 -9.86 -24.09
N TYR A 47 8.79 -9.29 -24.79
CA TYR A 47 8.11 -8.06 -24.37
C TYR A 47 7.26 -8.29 -23.12
N LEU A 48 6.41 -9.32 -23.12
CA LEU A 48 5.51 -9.61 -22.01
C LEU A 48 6.29 -10.15 -20.80
N ASN A 49 7.18 -11.11 -21.01
CA ASN A 49 8.01 -11.65 -19.93
C ASN A 49 8.96 -10.60 -19.36
N GLY A 50 9.49 -9.70 -20.18
CA GLY A 50 10.27 -8.54 -19.74
C GLY A 50 9.45 -7.59 -18.87
N LEU A 51 8.19 -7.33 -19.24
CA LEU A 51 7.27 -6.53 -18.43
C LEU A 51 6.95 -7.20 -17.08
N ILE A 52 6.71 -8.52 -17.07
CA ILE A 52 6.52 -9.29 -15.83
C ILE A 52 7.74 -9.11 -14.90
N LEU A 53 8.96 -9.28 -15.43
CA LEU A 53 10.18 -9.11 -14.62
C LEU A 53 10.36 -7.67 -14.12
N LEU A 54 10.03 -6.67 -14.95
CA LEU A 54 10.07 -5.27 -14.55
C LEU A 54 9.13 -5.00 -13.37
N VAL A 55 7.86 -5.42 -13.50
CA VAL A 55 6.84 -5.24 -12.44
C VAL A 55 7.25 -5.99 -11.18
N LEU A 56 7.77 -7.21 -11.31
CA LEU A 56 8.30 -7.99 -10.18
C LEU A 56 9.45 -7.25 -9.49
N ALA A 57 10.44 -6.74 -10.24
CA ALA A 57 11.57 -6.01 -9.68
C ALA A 57 11.13 -4.73 -8.96
N VAL A 58 10.23 -3.96 -9.57
CA VAL A 58 9.63 -2.76 -8.95
C VAL A 58 8.89 -3.12 -7.67
N GLY A 59 8.08 -4.19 -7.68
CA GLY A 59 7.35 -4.68 -6.51
C GLY A 59 8.27 -5.14 -5.38
N ILE A 60 9.37 -5.84 -5.70
CA ILE A 60 10.38 -6.25 -4.72
C ILE A 60 11.01 -5.02 -4.06
N VAL A 61 11.49 -4.07 -4.87
CA VAL A 61 12.09 -2.82 -4.37
C VAL A 61 11.11 -2.05 -3.50
N TYR A 62 9.84 -1.98 -3.91
CA TYR A 62 8.81 -1.29 -3.15
C TYR A 62 8.56 -1.92 -1.78
N ASN A 63 8.40 -3.25 -1.71
CA ASN A 63 8.21 -3.98 -0.45
C ASN A 63 9.41 -3.82 0.50
N PHE A 64 10.63 -3.87 -0.03
CA PHE A 64 11.83 -3.61 0.75
C PHE A 64 11.86 -2.18 1.28
N ARG A 65 11.54 -1.19 0.44
CA ARG A 65 11.44 0.22 0.87
C ARG A 65 10.43 0.39 2.00
N GLN A 66 9.28 -0.29 1.93
CA GLN A 66 8.29 -0.26 2.99
C GLN A 66 8.76 -0.88 4.30
N ALA A 67 9.52 -1.96 4.26
CA ALA A 67 10.10 -2.53 5.49
C ALA A 67 11.16 -1.61 6.10
N VAL A 68 12.00 -0.98 5.25
CA VAL A 68 13.10 -0.11 5.69
C VAL A 68 12.62 1.25 6.20
N ILE A 69 11.50 1.78 5.71
CA ILE A 69 11.01 3.11 6.13
C ILE A 69 10.61 3.19 7.62
N ILE A 70 10.37 2.03 8.24
CA ILE A 70 10.02 1.90 9.66
C ILE A 70 11.23 2.14 10.57
N ASP A 71 12.44 1.82 10.12
CA ASP A 71 13.66 1.95 10.93
C ASP A 71 13.98 3.40 11.35
N PRO A 72 14.02 4.37 10.42
CA PRO A 72 14.13 5.79 10.77
C PRO A 72 13.05 6.24 11.74
N ALA A 73 11.83 5.73 11.57
CA ALA A 73 10.69 6.02 12.40
C ALA A 73 10.91 5.59 13.86
N ILE A 74 11.32 4.34 14.08
CA ILE A 74 11.67 3.84 15.42
C ILE A 74 12.86 4.60 16.01
N ARG A 75 13.88 4.93 15.21
CA ARG A 75 15.03 5.73 15.67
C ARG A 75 14.61 7.13 16.12
N TRP A 76 13.69 7.77 15.41
CA TRP A 76 13.18 9.09 15.76
C TRP A 76 12.42 9.04 17.10
N VAL A 77 11.50 8.08 17.28
CA VAL A 77 10.75 7.91 18.54
C VAL A 77 11.67 7.63 19.73
N ARG A 78 12.70 6.78 19.52
CA ARG A 78 13.72 6.53 20.55
C ARG A 78 14.51 7.79 20.92
N SER A 79 14.83 8.62 19.94
CA SER A 79 15.55 9.88 20.14
C SER A 79 14.68 10.89 20.89
N PHE A 80 13.40 11.01 20.52
CA PHE A 80 12.41 11.86 21.20
C PHE A 80 12.19 11.44 22.66
N ARG A 81 12.15 10.13 22.95
CA ARG A 81 12.04 9.62 24.33
C ARG A 81 13.30 9.88 25.16
N ALA A 82 14.47 9.88 24.54
CA ALA A 82 15.74 10.09 25.22
C ALA A 82 16.04 11.59 25.46
N SER A 83 15.42 12.49 24.70
CA SER A 83 15.54 13.93 24.92
C SER A 83 14.73 14.37 26.15
N VAL A 84 15.42 14.99 27.10
CA VAL A 84 14.82 15.60 28.30
C VAL A 84 14.13 16.93 27.97
N ASP A 85 14.56 17.62 26.91
CA ASP A 85 13.95 18.85 26.38
C ASP A 85 13.94 18.77 24.82
N PRO A 86 12.84 18.25 24.23
CA PRO A 86 12.71 18.05 22.79
C PRO A 86 12.84 19.33 21.96
N SER A 87 12.44 20.47 22.53
CA SER A 87 12.47 21.80 21.88
C SER A 87 13.89 22.36 21.69
N ARG A 88 14.82 22.04 22.60
CA ARG A 88 16.21 22.54 22.59
C ARG A 88 17.21 21.58 21.95
N THR A 89 16.81 20.34 21.75
CA THR A 89 17.66 19.30 21.15
C THR A 89 17.41 19.27 19.64
N ARG A 90 18.46 19.29 18.79
CA ARG A 90 18.31 19.10 17.34
C ARG A 90 17.83 17.66 17.05
N LEU A 91 16.52 17.45 17.10
CA LEU A 91 15.91 16.18 16.71
C LEU A 91 16.19 15.89 15.22
N PRO A 92 16.42 14.63 14.82
CA PRO A 92 16.51 14.25 13.41
C PRO A 92 15.23 14.64 12.68
N ARG A 93 15.32 14.98 11.38
CA ARG A 93 14.13 15.27 10.56
C ARG A 93 13.14 14.10 10.67
N PRO A 94 11.86 14.36 10.99
CA PRO A 94 10.88 13.30 11.14
C PRO A 94 10.67 12.62 9.78
N PRO A 95 10.78 11.27 9.71
CA PRO A 95 10.52 10.54 8.48
C PRO A 95 9.06 10.69 8.05
N ALA A 96 8.77 10.54 6.76
CA ALA A 96 7.45 10.79 6.16
C ALA A 96 6.30 10.06 6.89
N LEU A 97 6.55 8.84 7.38
CA LEU A 97 5.56 8.02 8.11
C LEU A 97 5.22 8.60 9.50
N ILE A 98 6.14 9.35 10.11
CA ILE A 98 5.98 9.98 11.44
C ILE A 98 5.76 11.50 11.34
N GLY A 99 5.89 12.10 10.15
CA GLY A 99 5.90 13.56 9.96
C GLY A 99 4.68 14.28 10.57
N ALA A 100 3.49 13.69 10.50
CA ALA A 100 2.28 14.23 11.11
C ALA A 100 2.30 14.12 12.65
N MET A 101 2.70 12.97 13.19
CA MET A 101 2.84 12.73 14.63
C MET A 101 3.91 13.62 15.26
N ALA A 102 5.06 13.76 14.60
CA ALA A 102 6.17 14.58 15.10
C ALA A 102 5.73 16.02 15.36
N ARG A 103 4.92 16.59 14.47
CA ARG A 103 4.38 17.94 14.63
C ARG A 103 3.46 18.05 15.84
N ILE A 104 2.53 17.10 16.01
CA ILE A 104 1.58 17.12 17.13
C ILE A 104 2.28 16.87 18.47
N LEU A 105 3.27 15.95 18.52
CA LEU A 105 4.07 15.69 19.72
C LEU A 105 4.94 16.89 20.10
N LEU A 106 5.60 17.53 19.12
CA LEU A 106 6.38 18.75 19.34
C LEU A 106 5.49 19.90 19.81
N ASP A 107 4.30 20.05 19.23
CA ASP A 107 3.35 21.10 19.58
C ASP A 107 2.71 20.88 20.96
N ALA A 108 2.47 19.62 21.35
CA ALA A 108 2.02 19.25 22.69
C ALA A 108 3.11 19.53 23.75
N ASP A 109 4.38 19.22 23.44
CA ASP A 109 5.53 19.52 24.30
C ASP A 109 5.77 21.03 24.46
N GLU A 110 5.77 21.80 23.36
CA GLU A 110 5.99 23.26 23.38
C GLU A 110 4.90 24.03 24.14
N ARG A 111 3.65 23.57 24.07
CA ARG A 111 2.52 24.22 24.76
C ARG A 111 2.34 23.76 26.21
N GLY A 112 3.21 22.89 26.73
CA GLY A 112 3.01 22.21 28.02
C GLY A 112 1.70 21.40 28.06
N GLY A 113 1.17 21.07 26.87
CA GLY A 113 -0.13 20.48 26.66
C GLY A 113 -0.06 18.98 26.85
N ARG A 114 -0.69 18.48 27.90
CA ARG A 114 -0.94 17.06 28.14
C ARG A 114 -1.57 16.45 26.88
N LEU A 115 -0.93 15.44 26.29
CA LEU A 115 -1.50 14.68 25.17
C LEU A 115 -2.86 14.11 25.61
N THR A 116 -3.93 14.58 24.98
CA THR A 116 -5.28 14.08 25.26
C THR A 116 -5.49 12.74 24.53
N GLN A 117 -6.33 11.87 25.10
CA GLN A 117 -6.71 10.60 24.46
C GLN A 117 -7.29 10.78 23.05
N ALA A 118 -7.92 11.93 22.78
CA ALA A 118 -8.40 12.28 21.45
C ALA A 118 -7.25 12.52 20.46
N SER A 119 -6.19 13.22 20.87
CA SER A 119 -5.01 13.48 20.04
C SER A 119 -4.20 12.22 19.71
N SER A 120 -4.08 11.28 20.66
CA SER A 120 -3.39 10.00 20.44
C SER A 120 -4.13 9.11 19.44
N ARG A 121 -5.47 9.03 19.54
CA ARG A 121 -6.30 8.32 18.57
C ARG A 121 -6.21 8.92 17.16
N ALA A 122 -6.26 10.24 17.04
CA ALA A 122 -6.14 10.91 15.74
C ALA A 122 -4.77 10.65 15.06
N ILE A 123 -3.70 10.60 15.86
CA ILE A 123 -2.35 10.22 15.38
C ILE A 123 -2.33 8.77 14.88
N LEU A 124 -2.87 7.84 15.66
CA LEU A 124 -2.91 6.43 15.31
C LEU A 124 -3.73 6.21 14.03
N ASP A 125 -4.90 6.82 13.92
CA ASP A 125 -5.75 6.75 12.74
C ASP A 125 -5.03 7.26 11.48
N SER A 126 -4.38 8.42 11.57
CA SER A 126 -3.56 8.97 10.48
C SER A 126 -2.42 8.04 10.04
N ILE A 127 -1.76 7.35 10.98
CA ILE A 127 -0.67 6.42 10.66
C ILE A 127 -1.24 5.14 10.04
N GLY A 128 -2.36 4.64 10.56
CA GLY A 128 -3.09 3.51 10.01
C GLY A 128 -3.45 3.75 8.55
N THR A 129 -4.08 4.88 8.23
CA THR A 129 -4.43 5.24 6.84
C THR A 129 -3.19 5.26 5.92
N ARG A 130 -2.08 5.85 6.36
CA ARG A 130 -0.84 5.91 5.56
C ARG A 130 -0.20 4.55 5.34
N ILE A 131 -0.29 3.66 6.33
CA ILE A 131 0.21 2.29 6.23
C ILE A 131 -0.64 1.52 5.19
N ASP A 132 -1.96 1.67 5.25
CA ASP A 132 -2.89 0.98 4.36
C ASP A 132 -2.78 1.48 2.91
N GLU A 133 -2.65 2.81 2.70
CA GLU A 133 -2.33 3.41 1.40
C GLU A 133 -1.05 2.80 0.81
N GLY A 134 -0.04 2.58 1.66
CA GLY A 134 1.20 1.91 1.25
C GLY A 134 0.94 0.50 0.71
N ARG A 135 0.16 -0.31 1.44
CA ARG A 135 -0.11 -1.72 1.10
C ARG A 135 -0.89 -1.90 -0.20
N GLU A 136 -1.74 -0.94 -0.53
CA GLU A 136 -2.58 -1.00 -1.73
C GLU A 136 -1.74 -1.20 -3.01
N PHE A 137 -0.60 -0.50 -3.12
CA PHE A 137 0.30 -0.66 -4.25
C PHE A 137 0.92 -2.06 -4.34
N GLY A 138 1.32 -2.65 -3.20
CA GLY A 138 1.89 -4.00 -3.15
C GLY A 138 0.90 -5.05 -3.67
N ARG A 139 -0.36 -4.96 -3.19
CA ARG A 139 -1.46 -5.81 -3.65
C ARG A 139 -1.78 -5.59 -5.13
N TYR A 140 -1.78 -4.34 -5.59
CA TYR A 140 -1.98 -4.03 -7.00
C TYR A 140 -0.89 -4.63 -7.89
N ALA A 141 0.38 -4.49 -7.51
CA ALA A 141 1.51 -5.08 -8.25
C ALA A 141 1.42 -6.61 -8.32
N GLY A 142 1.04 -7.28 -7.22
CA GLY A 142 0.77 -8.72 -7.21
C GLY A 142 -0.35 -9.13 -8.16
N ASN A 143 -1.50 -8.44 -8.10
CA ASN A 143 -2.63 -8.69 -9.00
C ASN A 143 -2.27 -8.41 -10.47
N LEU A 144 -1.47 -7.38 -10.73
CA LEU A 144 -0.97 -7.05 -12.05
C LEU A 144 -0.08 -8.17 -12.61
N LEU A 145 0.76 -8.80 -11.80
CA LEU A 145 1.56 -9.96 -12.23
C LEU A 145 0.68 -11.15 -12.62
N VAL A 146 -0.38 -11.42 -11.85
CA VAL A 146 -1.36 -12.46 -12.20
C VAL A 146 -2.03 -12.12 -13.53
N PHE A 147 -2.50 -10.89 -13.68
CA PHE A 147 -3.14 -10.43 -14.91
C PHE A 147 -2.21 -10.52 -16.13
N LEU A 148 -0.95 -10.10 -16.00
CA LEU A 148 0.06 -10.24 -17.07
C LEU A 148 0.32 -11.72 -17.41
N GLY A 149 0.38 -12.60 -16.41
CA GLY A 149 0.52 -14.04 -16.65
C GLY A 149 -0.66 -14.63 -17.43
N LEU A 150 -1.90 -14.23 -17.08
CA LEU A 150 -3.10 -14.59 -17.83
C LEU A 150 -3.13 -13.99 -19.24
N LEU A 151 -2.62 -12.76 -19.41
CA LEU A 151 -2.49 -12.14 -20.74
C LEU A 151 -1.51 -12.95 -21.61
N GLY A 152 -0.47 -13.52 -21.02
CA GLY A 152 0.46 -14.41 -21.72
C GLY A 152 -0.20 -15.68 -22.26
N THR A 153 -1.09 -16.30 -21.48
CA THR A 153 -1.84 -17.47 -21.98
C THR A 153 -2.80 -17.09 -23.10
N PHE A 154 -3.49 -15.97 -22.96
CA PHE A 154 -4.39 -15.45 -23.99
C PHE A 154 -3.63 -15.18 -25.30
N TRP A 155 -2.45 -14.56 -25.21
CA TRP A 155 -1.62 -14.26 -26.38
C TRP A 155 -1.18 -15.53 -27.10
N GLY A 156 -0.71 -16.55 -26.37
CA GLY A 156 -0.31 -17.80 -27.01
C GLY A 156 -1.48 -18.60 -27.57
N LEU A 157 -2.66 -18.55 -26.96
CA LEU A 157 -3.87 -19.13 -27.57
C LEU A 157 -4.25 -18.44 -28.89
N LEU A 158 -4.12 -17.11 -28.98
CA LEU A 158 -4.32 -16.39 -30.25
C LEU A 158 -3.31 -16.80 -31.32
N GLN A 159 -2.05 -17.02 -30.93
CA GLN A 159 -1.02 -17.56 -31.82
C GLN A 159 -1.41 -18.96 -32.32
N THR A 160 -1.75 -19.88 -31.40
CA THR A 160 -2.19 -21.23 -31.73
C THR A 160 -3.38 -21.23 -32.71
N VAL A 161 -4.36 -20.34 -32.55
CA VAL A 161 -5.50 -20.23 -33.49
C VAL A 161 -5.05 -19.78 -34.87
N THR A 162 -4.13 -18.82 -34.93
CA THR A 162 -3.56 -18.33 -36.20
C THR A 162 -2.79 -19.44 -36.91
N ASP A 163 -1.96 -20.18 -36.16
CA ASP A 163 -1.17 -21.29 -36.68
C ASP A 163 -2.10 -22.39 -37.22
N VAL A 164 -3.12 -22.80 -36.44
CA VAL A 164 -4.12 -23.80 -36.88
C VAL A 164 -4.85 -23.33 -38.15
N SER A 165 -5.18 -22.05 -38.27
CA SER A 165 -5.81 -21.52 -39.49
C SER A 165 -4.91 -21.66 -40.72
N ALA A 166 -3.60 -21.40 -40.56
CA ALA A 166 -2.61 -21.54 -41.63
C ALA A 166 -2.43 -23.00 -42.06
N VAL A 167 -2.44 -23.94 -41.10
CA VAL A 167 -2.41 -25.37 -41.37
C VAL A 167 -3.61 -25.81 -42.20
N ILE A 168 -4.83 -25.41 -41.81
CA ILE A 168 -6.06 -25.75 -42.54
C ILE A 168 -6.01 -25.19 -43.97
N SER A 169 -5.55 -23.95 -44.15
CA SER A 169 -5.37 -23.35 -45.48
C SER A 169 -4.33 -24.10 -46.32
N SER A 170 -3.24 -24.58 -45.71
CA SER A 170 -2.19 -25.32 -46.43
C SER A 170 -2.68 -26.69 -46.95
N LEU A 171 -3.54 -27.38 -46.19
CA LEU A 171 -4.12 -28.67 -46.56
C LEU A 171 -5.17 -28.54 -47.68
N GLY A 172 -5.92 -27.44 -47.70
CA GLY A 172 -6.86 -27.14 -48.79
C GLY A 172 -6.18 -26.87 -50.14
N ALA A 173 -4.91 -26.46 -50.13
CA ALA A 173 -4.13 -26.15 -51.33
C ALA A 173 -3.33 -27.35 -51.89
N SER A 174 -3.12 -28.42 -51.10
CA SER A 174 -2.35 -29.60 -51.50
C SER A 174 -3.22 -30.65 -52.19
N THR A 175 -3.70 -30.35 -53.40
CA THR A 175 -4.40 -31.33 -54.25
C THR A 175 -3.41 -32.00 -55.22
N GLY A 176 -2.67 -33.01 -54.75
CA GLY A 176 -1.88 -33.86 -55.68
C GLY A 176 -0.59 -34.54 -55.17
N GLY A 177 -0.33 -34.59 -53.86
CA GLY A 177 0.91 -35.19 -53.30
C GLY A 177 0.74 -36.61 -52.72
N ASP A 178 1.85 -37.35 -52.67
CA ASP A 178 1.96 -38.70 -52.10
C ASP A 178 1.47 -38.74 -50.64
N SER A 179 0.62 -39.71 -50.26
CA SER A 179 -0.09 -39.72 -48.98
C SER A 179 0.84 -39.71 -47.76
N ALA A 180 2.06 -40.25 -47.89
CA ALA A 180 3.09 -40.22 -46.85
C ALA A 180 3.64 -38.79 -46.59
N THR A 181 3.75 -37.97 -47.63
CA THR A 181 4.18 -36.56 -47.52
C THR A 181 3.08 -35.69 -46.92
N ALA A 182 1.80 -35.95 -47.25
CA ALA A 182 0.67 -35.24 -46.66
C ALA A 182 0.56 -35.47 -45.14
N VAL A 183 0.78 -36.71 -44.69
CA VAL A 183 0.77 -37.05 -43.25
C VAL A 183 1.95 -36.41 -42.51
N THR A 184 3.16 -36.44 -43.09
CA THR A 184 4.33 -35.80 -42.47
C THR A 184 4.17 -34.28 -42.36
N SER A 185 3.63 -33.65 -43.39
CA SER A 185 3.28 -32.22 -43.36
C SER A 185 2.23 -31.93 -42.30
N LEU A 186 1.19 -32.75 -42.17
CA LEU A 186 0.18 -32.61 -41.10
C LEU A 186 0.80 -32.69 -39.70
N ILE A 187 1.71 -33.64 -39.47
CA ILE A 187 2.39 -33.79 -38.17
C ILE A 187 3.24 -32.55 -37.84
N ASN A 188 4.04 -32.07 -38.80
CA ASN A 188 4.87 -30.88 -38.59
C ASN A 188 4.01 -29.62 -38.35
N ASN A 189 2.93 -29.49 -39.11
CA ASN A 189 1.96 -28.42 -39.00
C ASN A 189 1.21 -28.41 -37.65
N LEU A 190 0.97 -29.56 -37.03
CA LEU A 190 0.33 -29.64 -35.71
C LEU A 190 1.31 -29.38 -34.54
N ASN A 191 2.61 -29.46 -34.78
CA ASN A 191 3.63 -29.26 -33.73
C ASN A 191 3.83 -27.78 -33.38
N GLU A 192 3.68 -26.89 -34.36
CA GLU A 192 3.83 -25.44 -34.17
C GLU A 192 2.74 -24.85 -33.24
N PRO A 193 1.43 -25.13 -33.41
CA PRO A 193 0.40 -24.71 -32.46
C PRO A 193 0.59 -25.28 -31.04
N LEU A 194 1.09 -26.51 -30.92
CA LEU A 194 1.37 -27.15 -29.63
C LEU A 194 2.54 -26.47 -28.90
N SER A 195 3.58 -26.08 -29.63
CA SER A 195 4.69 -25.29 -29.10
C SER A 195 4.24 -23.90 -28.65
N GLY A 196 3.37 -23.23 -29.43
CA GLY A 196 2.77 -21.93 -29.09
C GLY A 196 1.98 -21.94 -27.78
N MET A 197 1.33 -23.07 -27.46
CA MET A 197 0.64 -23.24 -26.19
C MET A 197 1.60 -23.38 -25.00
N ASN A 198 2.70 -24.12 -25.15
CA ASN A 198 3.70 -24.31 -24.09
C ASN A 198 4.37 -22.98 -23.69
N THR A 199 4.68 -22.13 -24.68
CA THR A 199 5.27 -20.81 -24.41
C THR A 199 4.28 -19.89 -23.69
N ALA A 200 3.00 -19.90 -24.08
CA ALA A 200 1.92 -19.19 -23.39
C ALA A 200 1.81 -19.56 -21.91
N PHE A 201 1.85 -20.86 -21.63
CA PHE A 201 1.75 -21.40 -20.28
C PHE A 201 2.94 -20.98 -19.40
N SER A 202 4.15 -20.95 -19.97
CA SER A 202 5.35 -20.52 -19.25
C SER A 202 5.28 -19.06 -18.79
N SER A 203 4.68 -18.17 -19.59
CA SER A 203 4.45 -16.76 -19.22
C SER A 203 3.51 -16.64 -18.01
N SER A 204 2.47 -17.49 -17.94
CA SER A 204 1.59 -17.60 -16.77
C SER A 204 2.33 -18.03 -15.52
N LEU A 205 3.24 -19.00 -15.63
CA LEU A 205 4.05 -19.45 -14.50
C LEU A 205 4.95 -18.33 -13.96
N PHE A 206 5.52 -17.48 -14.83
CA PHE A 206 6.27 -16.30 -14.40
C PHE A 206 5.39 -15.29 -13.67
N GLY A 207 4.18 -15.00 -14.19
CA GLY A 207 3.23 -14.08 -13.56
C GLY A 207 2.74 -14.57 -12.19
N LEU A 208 2.33 -15.84 -12.10
CA LEU A 208 1.86 -16.47 -10.86
C LEU A 208 3.00 -16.67 -9.85
N GLY A 209 4.18 -17.11 -10.30
CA GLY A 209 5.35 -17.23 -9.44
C GLY A 209 5.79 -15.88 -8.89
N GLY A 210 5.79 -14.85 -9.75
CA GLY A 210 6.07 -13.47 -9.35
C GLY A 210 5.07 -12.92 -8.34
N SER A 211 3.76 -13.17 -8.53
CA SER A 211 2.74 -12.70 -7.59
C SER A 211 2.85 -13.36 -6.22
N LEU A 212 3.22 -14.64 -6.17
CA LEU A 212 3.52 -15.34 -4.91
C LEU A 212 4.74 -14.75 -4.19
N ILE A 213 5.80 -14.42 -4.93
CA ILE A 213 6.98 -13.75 -4.37
C ILE A 213 6.58 -12.40 -3.77
N LEU A 214 5.86 -11.56 -4.53
CA LEU A 214 5.39 -10.26 -4.03
C LEU A 214 4.44 -10.41 -2.84
N GLY A 215 3.52 -11.38 -2.87
CA GLY A 215 2.59 -11.64 -1.78
C GLY A 215 3.31 -12.02 -0.48
N PHE A 216 4.36 -12.84 -0.55
CA PHE A 216 5.16 -13.16 0.62
C PHE A 216 5.89 -11.92 1.16
N LEU A 217 6.50 -11.12 0.29
CA LEU A 217 7.18 -9.89 0.70
C LEU A 217 6.21 -8.89 1.34
N ASP A 218 5.01 -8.74 0.78
CA ASP A 218 3.97 -7.85 1.32
C ASP A 218 3.52 -8.28 2.72
N ILE A 219 3.34 -9.58 2.96
CA ILE A 219 3.03 -10.11 4.29
C ILE A 219 4.13 -9.73 5.29
N GLN A 220 5.41 -9.90 4.93
CA GLN A 220 6.52 -9.56 5.83
C GLN A 220 6.59 -8.06 6.11
N ALA A 221 6.34 -7.21 5.10
CA ALA A 221 6.29 -5.76 5.27
C ALA A 221 5.12 -5.37 6.20
N GLY A 222 3.95 -5.96 5.98
CA GLY A 222 2.75 -5.77 6.79
C GLY A 222 2.95 -6.16 8.25
N GLN A 223 3.63 -7.27 8.52
CA GLN A 223 3.98 -7.69 9.88
C GLN A 223 4.86 -6.66 10.61
N ALA A 224 5.87 -6.11 9.92
CA ALA A 224 6.74 -5.08 10.49
C ALA A 224 5.97 -3.79 10.80
N GLN A 225 5.07 -3.37 9.91
CA GLN A 225 4.22 -2.19 10.08
C GLN A 225 3.23 -2.37 11.23
N ASN A 226 2.54 -3.51 11.30
CA ASN A 226 1.60 -3.82 12.38
C ASN A 226 2.29 -3.83 13.74
N ARG A 227 3.48 -4.44 13.82
CA ARG A 227 4.26 -4.43 15.07
C ARG A 227 4.64 -3.02 15.49
N PHE A 228 5.07 -2.18 14.54
CA PHE A 228 5.37 -0.78 14.83
C PHE A 228 4.13 -0.02 15.30
N TYR A 229 2.97 -0.23 14.68
CA TYR A 229 1.70 0.37 15.09
C TYR A 229 1.32 -0.03 16.52
N SER A 230 1.37 -1.33 16.84
CA SER A 230 1.09 -1.82 18.20
C SER A 230 2.09 -1.26 19.23
N ASP A 231 3.38 -1.23 18.91
CA ASP A 231 4.40 -0.65 19.79
C ASP A 231 4.15 0.86 20.03
N LEU A 232 3.61 1.59 19.03
CA LEU A 232 3.22 2.99 19.17
C LEU A 232 1.96 3.15 20.03
N GLU A 233 0.96 2.31 19.82
CA GLU A 233 -0.30 2.31 20.59
C GLU A 233 -0.03 2.08 22.08
N ASP A 234 0.80 1.09 22.41
CA ASP A 234 1.22 0.79 23.78
C ASP A 234 1.96 1.98 24.41
N TRP A 235 2.85 2.63 23.64
CA TRP A 235 3.60 3.79 24.10
C TRP A 235 2.71 5.00 24.39
N LEU A 236 1.78 5.33 23.49
CA LEU A 236 0.83 6.42 23.66
C LEU A 236 -0.13 6.18 24.82
N SER A 237 -0.57 4.93 25.00
CA SER A 237 -1.39 4.52 26.13
C SER A 237 -0.65 4.72 27.46
N GLY A 238 0.63 4.36 27.54
CA GLY A 238 1.46 4.58 28.73
C GLY A 238 1.68 6.06 29.09
N ILE A 239 1.79 6.95 28.09
CA ILE A 239 1.87 8.41 28.35
C ILE A 239 0.53 8.94 28.87
N THR A 240 -0.58 8.47 28.30
CA THR A 240 -1.92 8.89 28.72
C THR A 240 -2.23 8.40 30.14
N GLU A 241 -1.88 7.16 30.48
CA GLU A 241 -2.10 6.58 31.81
C GLU A 241 -1.24 7.23 32.90
N SER A 242 0.05 7.46 32.64
CA SER A 242 0.92 8.18 33.59
C SER A 242 0.46 9.63 33.84
N THR A 243 -0.11 10.27 32.82
CA THR A 243 -0.72 11.60 32.93
C THR A 243 -1.97 11.57 33.82
N THR A 244 -2.78 10.51 33.77
CA THR A 244 -3.96 10.32 34.62
C THR A 244 -3.59 9.82 36.04
N GLY A 245 -2.54 9.01 36.17
CA GLY A 245 -2.06 8.42 37.43
C GLY A 245 -1.20 9.36 38.28
N SER A 246 -0.53 10.37 37.69
CA SER A 246 0.20 11.39 38.45
C SER A 246 -0.71 12.41 39.16
N ALA A 247 -2.03 12.22 39.10
CA ALA A 247 -3.01 12.92 39.93
C ALA A 247 -3.40 12.14 41.21
N GLY A 248 -2.63 11.10 41.57
CA GLY A 248 -3.05 10.06 42.53
C GLY A 248 -2.22 9.86 43.81
N GLU A 249 -1.16 10.61 44.09
CA GLU A 249 -0.38 10.44 45.34
C GLU A 249 -0.10 11.78 46.04
N GLY A 250 -1.18 12.33 46.59
CA GLY A 250 -1.16 13.44 47.52
C GLY A 250 -2.54 13.54 48.13
N ARG A 251 -2.65 13.23 49.42
CA ARG A 251 -3.91 13.25 50.16
C ARG A 251 -4.46 14.68 50.25
N ALA A 252 -5.17 15.10 49.22
CA ALA A 252 -6.10 16.21 49.19
C ALA A 252 -7.26 15.79 48.29
N HIS A 253 -8.46 15.70 48.89
CA HIS A 253 -9.77 15.65 48.25
C HIS A 253 -9.79 15.49 46.71
N PHE A 254 -10.11 14.29 46.25
CA PHE A 254 -10.68 14.10 44.93
C PHE A 254 -12.12 14.64 44.96
N THR A 255 -12.27 15.95 44.82
CA THR A 255 -13.50 16.61 44.33
C THR A 255 -13.27 17.02 42.88
N ALA A 256 -12.78 16.11 42.05
CA ALA A 256 -12.84 16.31 40.61
C ALA A 256 -14.23 15.89 40.13
N SER A 257 -15.27 16.70 40.34
CA SER A 257 -16.55 16.58 39.62
C SER A 257 -17.61 17.68 39.89
N ALA A 258 -17.25 18.89 40.35
CA ALA A 258 -18.24 19.98 40.46
C ALA A 258 -17.71 21.31 39.90
N ASP A 259 -16.55 21.79 40.36
CA ASP A 259 -16.03 23.12 39.99
C ASP A 259 -15.48 23.25 38.56
N LEU A 260 -15.16 22.14 37.88
CA LEU A 260 -14.71 22.14 36.48
C LEU A 260 -15.84 21.84 35.49
N ILE A 261 -16.96 21.28 35.98
CA ILE A 261 -18.12 21.03 35.14
C ILE A 261 -18.80 22.36 34.86
N GLU A 262 -19.04 23.19 35.88
CA GLU A 262 -19.69 24.51 35.77
C GLU A 262 -19.07 25.41 34.66
N PRO A 263 -17.75 25.68 34.63
CA PRO A 263 -17.14 26.50 33.59
C PRO A 263 -17.12 25.81 32.22
N LEU A 264 -17.05 24.47 32.16
CA LEU A 264 -17.11 23.73 30.89
C LEU A 264 -18.54 23.74 30.32
N THR A 265 -19.57 23.57 31.14
CA THR A 265 -20.96 23.76 30.74
C THR A 265 -21.23 25.20 30.33
N GLN A 266 -20.71 26.20 31.04
CA GLN A 266 -20.84 27.60 30.62
C GLN A 266 -20.15 27.87 29.28
N ALA A 267 -18.95 27.31 29.06
CA ALA A 267 -18.25 27.45 27.78
C ALA A 267 -18.98 26.76 26.62
N LEU A 268 -19.58 25.58 26.87
CA LEU A 268 -20.39 24.87 25.87
C LEU A 268 -21.71 25.58 25.56
N THR A 269 -22.38 26.14 26.58
CA THR A 269 -23.60 26.94 26.39
C THR A 269 -23.30 28.23 25.64
N ALA A 270 -22.22 28.94 25.99
CA ALA A 270 -21.78 30.14 25.28
C ALA A 270 -21.40 29.85 23.81
N LEU A 271 -20.79 28.69 23.54
CA LEU A 271 -20.47 28.26 22.18
C LEU A 271 -21.74 27.88 21.39
N ALA A 272 -22.72 27.26 22.03
CA ALA A 272 -24.00 26.92 21.42
C ALA A 272 -24.82 28.18 21.10
N GLU A 273 -24.83 29.17 21.99
CA GLU A 273 -25.45 30.48 21.76
C GLU A 273 -24.74 31.23 20.62
N ALA A 274 -23.41 31.27 20.60
CA ALA A 274 -22.64 31.91 19.53
C ALA A 274 -22.87 31.25 18.15
N GLN A 275 -23.02 29.92 18.11
CA GLN A 275 -23.38 29.22 16.87
C GLN A 275 -24.83 29.49 16.44
N ASN A 276 -25.76 29.58 17.39
CA ASN A 276 -27.16 29.87 17.08
C ASN A 276 -27.33 31.32 16.59
N ASP A 277 -26.61 32.27 17.17
CA ASP A 277 -26.56 33.66 16.70
C ASP A 277 -25.91 33.78 15.32
N SER A 278 -24.83 33.04 15.07
CA SER A 278 -24.20 32.97 13.75
C SER A 278 -25.16 32.37 12.70
N ALA A 279 -25.89 31.31 13.07
CA ALA A 279 -26.89 30.71 12.20
C ALA A 279 -28.11 31.63 11.96
N ALA A 280 -28.50 32.43 12.95
CA ALA A 280 -29.55 33.42 12.81
C ALA A 280 -29.12 34.59 11.90
N ALA A 281 -27.88 35.08 12.05
CA ALA A 281 -27.30 36.12 11.20
C ALA A 281 -27.24 35.67 9.73
N VAL A 282 -26.79 34.44 9.48
CA VAL A 282 -26.76 33.86 8.12
C VAL A 282 -28.19 33.68 7.56
N ARG A 283 -29.16 33.29 8.39
CA ARG A 283 -30.56 33.18 7.95
C ARG A 283 -31.17 34.54 7.59
N GLU A 284 -30.83 35.61 8.30
CA GLU A 284 -31.31 36.94 7.97
C GLU A 284 -30.62 37.49 6.71
N GLU A 285 -29.32 37.23 6.52
CA GLU A 285 -28.59 37.58 5.30
C GLU A 285 -29.17 36.86 4.06
N ILE A 286 -29.52 35.57 4.20
CA ILE A 286 -30.24 34.81 3.16
C ILE A 286 -31.63 35.41 2.90
N ARG A 287 -32.31 35.92 3.94
CA ARG A 287 -33.64 36.52 3.83
C ARG A 287 -33.60 37.91 3.17
N GLU A 288 -32.57 38.71 3.45
CA GLU A 288 -32.31 39.98 2.78
C GLU A 288 -31.91 39.78 1.31
N LEU A 289 -31.07 38.78 1.01
CA LEU A 289 -30.78 38.36 -0.36
C LEU A 289 -32.06 37.91 -1.08
N GLY A 290 -32.93 37.16 -0.41
CA GLY A 290 -34.25 36.79 -0.96
C GLY A 290 -35.15 37.99 -1.25
N ARG A 291 -35.21 38.99 -0.35
CA ARG A 291 -36.00 40.21 -0.56
C ARG A 291 -35.46 41.10 -1.68
N THR A 292 -34.14 41.24 -1.78
CA THR A 292 -33.49 42.05 -2.83
C THR A 292 -33.64 41.40 -4.22
N LEU A 293 -33.58 40.07 -4.30
CA LEU A 293 -33.86 39.34 -5.53
C LEU A 293 -35.34 39.45 -5.95
N LEU A 294 -36.28 39.42 -5.00
CA LEU A 294 -37.71 39.60 -5.29
C LEU A 294 -38.07 41.04 -5.68
N GLN A 295 -37.41 42.07 -5.11
CA GLN A 295 -37.59 43.46 -5.54
C GLN A 295 -36.88 43.80 -6.86
N GLY A 296 -35.87 43.03 -7.25
CA GLY A 296 -35.15 43.19 -8.52
C GLY A 296 -35.94 42.72 -9.76
N ASP A 297 -36.90 41.80 -9.59
CA ASP A 297 -37.67 41.24 -10.72
C ASP A 297 -38.87 42.11 -11.14
N ASP A 298 -39.33 43.03 -10.27
CA ASP A 298 -40.41 43.98 -10.57
C ASP A 298 -39.97 45.19 -11.45
N ARG A 299 -38.70 45.23 -11.87
CA ARG A 299 -38.15 46.27 -12.75
C ARG A 299 -37.90 45.83 -14.19
N ARG A 300 -38.68 44.88 -14.73
CA ARG A 300 -38.73 44.69 -16.18
C ARG A 300 -39.65 45.75 -16.81
N PRO A 301 -39.13 46.69 -17.62
CA PRO A 301 -39.98 47.62 -18.33
C PRO A 301 -40.80 46.82 -19.36
N ARG A 302 -42.13 46.91 -19.27
CA ARG A 302 -43.02 46.49 -20.35
C ARG A 302 -42.68 47.32 -21.59
N ARG A 303 -42.06 46.70 -22.58
CA ARG A 303 -42.07 47.11 -23.97
C ARG A 303 -42.23 45.88 -24.84
#